data_AF-A0A2J7ZC02-F1
#
_entry.id   AF-A0A2J7ZC02-F1
#
_cell.length_a   1.000
_cell.length_b   1.000
_cell.length_c   1.000
_cell.angle_alpha   90.00
_cell.angle_beta   90.00
_cell.angle_gamma   90.00
#
_symmetry.space_group_name_H-M   'P 1'
#
loop_
_entity.id
_entity.type
_entity.pdbx_description
1 polymer ?
#
loop_
_entity_poly.entity_id
_entity_poly.type
_entity_poly.pdbx_seq_one_letter_code
_entity_poly.pdbx_strand_id
1 'polypeptide(L)'
;MTTMMTSKPSPLTPTGTGHPTHTQSLPCAEESAGIARLSVAATLRAWGLEDLVDDARLIASELATNAIRHATRHIPDPERRGRFRLKVERPSDHLVRISTFDRSRTIPPHHRGMRNS
;
A
#
# COMPACT_ATOMS: atom_id res chain seq x y z
N MET A 1 42.81 18.73 -36.87
CA MET A 1 42.74 18.22 -35.48
C MET A 1 41.27 18.18 -35.08
N THR A 2 40.75 16.97 -34.88
CA THR A 2 39.33 16.66 -34.65
C THR A 2 39.18 16.18 -33.21
N THR A 3 38.18 16.67 -32.48
CA THR A 3 37.51 15.89 -31.41
C THR A 3 36.10 16.44 -31.22
N MET A 4 35.11 15.81 -31.87
CA MET A 4 33.72 15.85 -31.40
C MET A 4 33.57 14.74 -30.35
N MET A 5 33.22 15.10 -29.13
CA MET A 5 32.87 14.14 -28.08
C MET A 5 31.42 13.67 -28.29
N THR A 6 31.26 12.51 -28.91
CA THR A 6 30.00 11.76 -28.87
C THR A 6 29.88 11.13 -27.50
N SER A 7 29.06 11.69 -26.60
CA SER A 7 28.64 10.97 -25.41
C SER A 7 27.75 9.81 -25.85
N LYS A 8 28.24 8.59 -25.66
CA LYS A 8 27.50 7.34 -25.80
C LYS A 8 26.17 7.46 -25.02
N PRO A 9 24.99 7.21 -25.63
CA PRO A 9 23.79 7.03 -24.82
C PRO A 9 24.06 5.80 -23.96
N SER A 10 24.12 6.00 -22.64
CA SER A 10 24.07 4.87 -21.72
C SER A 10 22.79 4.10 -22.07
N PRO A 11 22.86 2.80 -22.35
CA PRO A 11 21.65 2.00 -22.33
C PRO A 11 21.19 2.05 -20.88
N LEU A 12 20.21 2.89 -20.59
CA LEU A 12 19.34 2.66 -19.46
C LEU A 12 18.60 1.38 -19.81
N THR A 13 19.25 0.25 -19.54
CA THR A 13 18.59 -1.04 -19.43
C THR A 13 17.38 -0.79 -18.55
N PRO A 14 16.13 -1.01 -19.03
CA PRO A 14 14.99 -1.01 -18.15
C PRO A 14 15.19 -2.19 -17.19
N THR A 15 15.83 -1.92 -16.05
CA THR A 15 15.75 -2.78 -14.87
C THR A 15 14.39 -2.51 -14.23
N GLY A 16 13.34 -2.74 -15.03
CA GLY A 16 12.00 -2.93 -14.53
C GLY A 16 11.98 -4.25 -13.78
N THR A 17 12.38 -4.24 -12.52
CA THR A 17 11.76 -5.18 -11.58
C THR A 17 10.30 -4.81 -11.33
N GLY A 18 9.72 -3.84 -12.07
CA GLY A 18 8.43 -3.91 -12.77
C GLY A 18 7.16 -4.15 -11.96
N HIS A 19 7.28 -4.27 -10.65
CA HIS A 19 6.22 -4.68 -9.75
C HIS A 19 5.33 -3.48 -9.46
N PRO A 20 4.04 -3.53 -9.84
CA PRO A 20 3.19 -2.37 -9.74
C PRO A 20 2.95 -2.01 -8.27
N THR A 21 2.86 -0.71 -8.00
CA THR A 21 2.69 -0.16 -6.67
C THR A 21 1.68 0.98 -6.72
N HIS A 22 0.75 1.01 -5.75
CA HIS A 22 -0.17 2.10 -5.49
C HIS A 22 0.06 2.63 -4.07
N THR A 23 0.02 3.95 -3.90
CA THR A 23 0.15 4.58 -2.58
C THR A 23 -0.81 5.76 -2.47
N GLN A 24 -1.52 5.84 -1.34
CA GLN A 24 -2.48 6.89 -1.06
C GLN A 24 -2.37 7.32 0.41
N SER A 25 -2.43 8.62 0.67
CA SER A 25 -2.55 9.12 2.05
C SER A 25 -4.01 9.43 2.36
N LEU A 26 -4.50 8.97 3.51
CA LEU A 26 -5.88 9.13 3.97
C LEU A 26 -5.93 9.76 5.36
N PRO A 27 -6.93 10.60 5.67
CA PRO A 27 -7.11 11.13 7.01
C PRO A 27 -7.42 9.99 8.01
N CYS A 28 -7.07 10.18 9.28
CA CYS A 28 -7.44 9.24 10.34
C CYS A 28 -8.91 9.44 10.78
N ALA A 29 -9.83 9.23 9.84
CA ALA A 29 -11.28 9.36 10.00
C ALA A 29 -11.99 8.08 9.51
N GLU A 30 -13.15 7.77 10.08
CA GLU A 30 -13.85 6.49 9.85
C GLU A 30 -14.20 6.24 8.38
N GLU A 31 -14.52 7.30 7.64
CA GLU A 31 -14.82 7.27 6.20
C GLU A 31 -13.63 6.73 5.38
N SER A 32 -12.40 6.89 5.90
CA SER A 32 -11.19 6.42 5.23
C SER A 32 -11.08 4.91 5.15
N ALA A 33 -11.77 4.15 6.01
CA ALA A 33 -11.86 2.69 5.87
C ALA A 33 -12.65 2.28 4.61
N GLY A 34 -13.70 3.04 4.26
CA GLY A 34 -14.41 2.88 2.98
C GLY A 34 -13.51 3.19 1.79
N ILE A 35 -12.80 4.32 1.85
CA ILE A 35 -11.90 4.75 0.77
C ILE A 35 -10.77 3.73 0.58
N ALA A 36 -10.17 3.21 1.66
CA ALA A 36 -9.11 2.21 1.58
C ALA A 36 -9.56 0.93 0.86
N ARG A 37 -10.78 0.44 1.16
CA ARG A 37 -11.38 -0.72 0.47
C ARG A 37 -11.54 -0.48 -1.02
N LEU A 38 -12.06 0.69 -1.40
CA LEU A 38 -12.27 1.06 -2.80
C LEU A 38 -10.94 1.17 -3.55
N SER A 39 -9.95 1.84 -2.97
CA SER A 39 -8.63 2.02 -3.59
C SER A 39 -7.91 0.68 -3.81
N VAL A 40 -7.94 -0.22 -2.82
CA VAL A 40 -7.34 -1.56 -2.95
C VAL A 40 -8.06 -2.38 -4.02
N ALA A 41 -9.39 -2.40 -4.02
CA ALA A 41 -10.15 -3.11 -5.02
C ALA A 41 -9.90 -2.59 -6.45
N ALA A 42 -9.87 -1.27 -6.62
CA ALA A 42 -9.56 -0.65 -7.91
C ALA A 42 -8.14 -0.99 -8.37
N THR A 43 -7.17 -0.97 -7.45
CA THR A 43 -5.77 -1.31 -7.74
C THR A 43 -5.63 -2.76 -8.19
N LEU A 44 -6.25 -3.70 -7.48
CA LEU A 44 -6.15 -5.13 -7.82
C LEU A 44 -6.84 -5.47 -9.13
N ARG A 45 -8.00 -4.87 -9.42
CA ARG A 45 -8.67 -4.99 -10.72
C ARG A 45 -7.80 -4.43 -11.85
N ALA A 46 -7.16 -3.29 -11.64
CA ALA A 46 -6.23 -2.73 -12.62
C ALA A 46 -5.00 -3.63 -12.87
N TRP A 47 -4.68 -4.54 -11.94
CA TRP A 47 -3.60 -5.51 -12.07
C TRP A 47 -4.08 -6.90 -12.52
N GLY A 48 -5.37 -7.09 -12.81
CA GLY A 48 -5.96 -8.37 -13.20
C GLY A 48 -5.95 -9.42 -12.07
N LEU A 49 -6.14 -8.98 -10.83
CA LEU A 49 -6.16 -9.81 -9.62
C LEU A 49 -7.54 -9.79 -8.94
N GLU A 50 -8.60 -9.99 -9.73
CA GLU A 50 -9.99 -9.93 -9.30
C GLU A 50 -10.31 -10.91 -8.18
N ASP A 51 -9.74 -12.11 -8.22
CA ASP A 51 -9.97 -13.18 -7.24
C ASP A 51 -9.52 -12.80 -5.82
N LEU A 52 -8.60 -11.84 -5.69
CA LEU A 52 -8.08 -11.37 -4.40
C LEU A 52 -8.87 -10.19 -3.83
N VAL A 53 -9.81 -9.63 -4.58
CA VAL A 53 -10.42 -8.33 -4.24
C VAL A 53 -11.18 -8.37 -2.92
N ASP A 54 -11.95 -9.43 -2.65
CA ASP A 54 -12.80 -9.48 -1.46
C ASP A 54 -11.98 -9.68 -0.18
N ASP A 55 -10.99 -10.58 -0.20
CA ASP A 55 -10.02 -10.75 0.89
C ASP A 55 -9.23 -9.46 1.13
N ALA A 56 -8.75 -8.83 0.05
CA ALA A 56 -7.98 -7.60 0.13
C ALA A 56 -8.80 -6.42 0.68
N ARG A 57 -10.11 -6.35 0.38
CA ARG A 57 -11.01 -5.36 0.98
C ARG A 57 -11.12 -5.56 2.49
N LEU A 58 -11.28 -6.80 2.95
CA LEU A 58 -11.35 -7.08 4.38
C LEU A 58 -10.06 -6.63 5.08
N ILE A 59 -8.91 -7.07 4.57
CA ILE A 59 -7.60 -6.70 5.10
C ILE A 59 -7.42 -5.17 5.11
N ALA A 60 -7.76 -4.49 4.01
CA ALA A 60 -7.66 -3.04 3.91
C ALA A 60 -8.53 -2.32 4.95
N SER A 61 -9.73 -2.84 5.20
CA SER A 61 -10.63 -2.30 6.23
C SER A 61 -10.03 -2.46 7.62
N GLU A 62 -9.55 -3.65 7.98
CA GLU A 62 -8.96 -3.92 9.29
C GLU A 62 -7.71 -3.06 9.54
N LEU A 63 -6.83 -2.95 8.53
CA LEU A 63 -5.64 -2.11 8.62
C LEU A 63 -5.99 -0.63 8.79
N ALA A 64 -6.94 -0.12 8.02
CA ALA A 64 -7.41 1.27 8.14
C ALA A 64 -8.08 1.52 9.50
N THR A 65 -8.98 0.63 9.94
CA THR A 65 -9.63 0.72 11.24
C THR A 65 -8.62 0.69 12.37
N ASN A 66 -7.59 -0.16 12.29
CA ASN A 66 -6.52 -0.18 13.27
C ASN A 66 -5.77 1.16 13.30
N ALA A 67 -5.37 1.70 12.15
CA ALA A 67 -4.70 3.00 12.07
C ALA A 67 -5.57 4.14 12.67
N ILE A 68 -6.85 4.20 12.32
CA ILE A 68 -7.79 5.21 12.82
C ILE A 68 -7.99 5.07 14.34
N ARG A 69 -8.16 3.84 14.84
CA ARG A 69 -8.31 3.55 16.27
C ARG A 69 -7.07 3.97 17.05
N HIS A 70 -5.89 3.66 16.54
CA HIS A 70 -4.62 4.09 17.14
C HIS A 70 -4.51 5.61 17.21
N ALA A 71 -4.79 6.31 16.10
CA ALA A 71 -4.79 7.77 16.07
C ALA A 71 -5.80 8.36 17.09
N THR A 72 -7.01 7.80 17.15
CA THR A 72 -8.08 8.23 18.07
C THR A 72 -7.71 8.04 19.54
N ARG A 73 -7.01 6.95 19.88
CA ARG A 73 -6.56 6.67 21.24
C ARG A 73 -5.55 7.71 21.75
N HIS A 74 -4.70 8.22 20.86
CA HIS A 74 -3.64 9.18 21.23
C HIS A 74 -4.06 10.64 21.00
N ILE A 75 -4.97 10.89 20.07
CA ILE A 75 -5.43 12.22 19.68
C ILE A 75 -6.96 12.21 19.59
N PRO A 76 -7.67 12.57 20.68
CA PRO A 76 -9.13 12.54 20.71
C PRO A 76 -9.76 13.55 19.75
N ASP A 77 -9.11 14.70 19.55
CA ASP A 77 -9.55 15.78 18.66
C ASP A 77 -9.45 15.36 17.18
N PRO A 78 -10.58 15.19 16.47
CA PRO A 78 -10.61 14.75 15.09
C PRO A 78 -9.78 15.60 14.13
N GLU A 79 -9.70 16.92 14.34
CA GLU A 79 -8.96 17.83 13.47
C GLU A 79 -7.45 17.63 13.57
N ARG A 80 -6.99 16.99 14.66
CA ARG A 80 -5.57 16.76 14.95
C ARG A 80 -5.12 15.31 14.69
N ARG A 81 -6.01 14.37 14.36
CA ARG A 81 -5.72 12.93 14.20
C ARG A 81 -4.72 12.59 13.07
N GLY A 82 -4.42 13.54 12.20
CA GLY A 82 -3.42 13.36 11.15
C GLY A 82 -3.86 12.43 10.02
N ARG A 83 -2.89 11.74 9.40
CA ARG A 83 -3.11 10.92 8.21
C ARG A 83 -2.27 9.65 8.27
N PHE A 84 -2.83 8.55 7.78
CA PHE A 84 -2.09 7.32 7.49
C PHE A 84 -1.82 7.17 5.99
N ARG A 85 -0.89 6.31 5.62
CA ARG A 85 -0.55 5.99 4.24
C ARG A 85 -0.88 4.54 3.93
N LEU A 86 -1.79 4.32 3.00
CA LEU A 86 -2.07 3.03 2.39
C LEU A 86 -1.06 2.77 1.27
N LYS A 87 -0.43 1.61 1.27
CA LYS A 87 0.42 1.13 0.18
C LYS A 87 -0.01 -0.27 -0.22
N VAL A 88 -0.25 -0.45 -1.51
CA VAL A 88 -0.48 -1.75 -2.16
C VAL A 88 0.66 -1.96 -3.12
N GLU A 89 1.31 -3.10 -3.05
CA GLU A 89 2.40 -3.45 -3.95
C GLU A 89 2.33 -4.93 -4.29
N ARG A 90 2.87 -5.30 -5.44
CA ARG A 90 2.95 -6.69 -5.89
C ARG A 90 4.41 -7.10 -6.07
N PRO A 91 5.16 -7.39 -4.98
CA PRO A 91 6.61 -7.65 -5.04
C PRO A 91 7.01 -8.87 -5.86
N SER A 92 6.05 -9.75 -6.17
CA SER A 92 6.20 -10.89 -7.05
C SER A 92 4.83 -11.29 -7.59
N ASP A 93 4.81 -12.18 -8.59
CA ASP A 93 3.55 -12.57 -9.24
C ASP A 93 2.55 -13.24 -8.30
N HIS A 94 3.01 -13.80 -7.18
CA HIS A 94 2.20 -14.54 -6.21
C HIS A 94 1.99 -13.81 -4.88
N LEU A 95 2.53 -12.59 -4.74
CA LEU A 95 2.45 -11.84 -3.49
C LEU A 95 1.88 -10.44 -3.75
N VAL A 96 0.74 -10.17 -3.13
CA VAL A 96 0.23 -8.82 -2.92
C VAL A 96 0.50 -8.44 -1.47
N ARG A 97 1.09 -7.28 -1.26
CA ARG A 97 1.29 -6.72 0.08
C ARG A 97 0.51 -5.44 0.24
N ILE A 98 -0.38 -5.43 1.23
CA ILE A 98 -1.16 -4.28 1.67
C ILE A 98 -0.58 -3.82 3.00
N SER A 99 -0.25 -2.55 3.12
CA SER A 99 0.32 -1.97 4.33
C SER A 99 -0.24 -0.59 4.61
N THR A 100 -0.52 -0.31 5.87
CA THR A 100 -0.85 1.03 6.35
C THR A 100 0.29 1.53 7.23
N PHE A 101 0.90 2.64 6.84
CA PHE A 101 1.87 3.35 7.67
C PHE A 101 1.13 4.47 8.40
N ASP A 102 0.93 4.31 9.69
CA ASP A 102 0.78 5.47 10.55
C ASP A 102 2.18 6.06 10.79
N ARG A 103 2.30 7.39 10.96
CA ARG A 103 3.59 7.98 11.36
C ARG A 103 4.01 7.54 12.77
N SER A 104 3.14 6.83 13.49
CA SER A 104 3.46 6.06 14.70
C SER A 104 3.70 4.59 14.33
N ARG A 105 4.93 4.11 14.51
CA ARG A 105 5.36 2.73 14.20
C ARG A 105 4.61 1.70 15.04
N THR A 106 3.72 0.92 14.40
CA THR A 106 3.46 -0.48 14.79
C THR A 106 3.07 -1.28 13.55
N ILE A 107 3.95 -2.19 13.14
CA ILE A 107 3.71 -3.16 12.08
C ILE A 107 2.64 -4.14 12.61
N PRO A 108 1.51 -4.38 11.91
CA PRO A 108 0.58 -5.43 12.29
C PRO A 108 1.31 -6.79 12.19
N PRO A 109 1.24 -7.66 13.19
CA PRO A 109 1.85 -8.98 13.10
C PRO A 109 1.26 -9.74 11.92
N HIS A 110 2.16 -10.28 11.09
CA HIS A 110 1.83 -11.10 9.94
C HIS A 110 1.08 -12.35 10.46
N HIS A 111 -0.25 -12.41 10.33
CA HIS A 111 -1.00 -13.64 10.57
C HIS A 111 -0.69 -14.62 9.42
N ARG A 112 0.44 -15.33 9.57
CA ARG A 112 0.75 -16.51 8.77
C ARG A 112 -0.21 -17.60 9.23
N GLY A 113 -1.23 -17.88 8.41
CA GLY A 113 -2.14 -18.99 8.63
C GLY A 113 -1.35 -20.29 8.80
N MET A 114 -1.33 -20.82 10.02
CA MET A 114 -0.95 -22.20 10.27
C MET A 114 -2.16 -23.07 9.96
N ARG A 115 -2.12 -23.68 8.77
CA ARG A 115 -2.77 -24.96 8.50
C ARG A 115 -1.90 -26.10 9.07
N ASN A 116 -2.58 -27.21 9.34
CA ASN A 116 -2.12 -28.57 9.68
C ASN A 116 -1.83 -28.82 11.18
N SER A 117 -2.32 -29.89 11.80
CA SER A 117 -3.03 -31.11 11.34
C SER A 117 -4.00 -31.61 12.41
#